data_AF-O59799-F1
#
_entry.id   AF-O59799-F1
#
_cell.length_a   1.000
_cell.length_b   1.000
_cell.length_c   1.000
_cell.angle_alpha   90.00
_cell.angle_beta   90.00
_cell.angle_gamma   90.00
#
_symmetry.space_group_name_H-M   'P 1'
#
loop_
_entity.id
_entity.type
_entity.pdbx_description
1 polymer ?
#
loop_
_entity_poly.entity_id
_entity_poly.type
_entity_poly.pdbx_seq_one_letter_code
_entity_poly.pdbx_strand_id
1 'polypeptide(L)' 'MDSIEKTPDGEEEEKDVWDTALEKGGCVEEHLRLNDCYWDTHDWRKCTEQMEEFRKCWEKRHGPLPSISDKKNKNLS' A
#
# COMPACT_ATOMS: atom_id res chain seq x y z
N MET A 1 28.33 -18.97 13.60
CA MET A 1 27.86 -17.77 12.88
C MET A 1 26.39 -17.96 12.60
N ASP A 2 25.48 -17.07 12.94
CA ASP A 2 25.60 -15.70 13.38
C ASP A 2 24.38 -15.37 14.25
N SER A 3 24.61 -14.55 15.27
CA SER A 3 23.57 -14.01 16.14
C SER A 3 22.64 -13.14 15.30
N ILE A 4 21.43 -13.59 14.99
CA ILE A 4 20.37 -12.62 14.70
C ILE A 4 19.93 -12.09 16.06
N GLU A 5 20.53 -10.96 16.42
CA GLU A 5 20.20 -10.15 17.58
C GLU A 5 18.71 -9.84 17.61
N LYS A 6 18.16 -10.05 18.80
CA LYS A 6 16.91 -9.48 19.27
C LYS A 6 16.89 -7.97 19.01
N THR A 7 15.95 -7.48 18.20
CA THR A 7 15.53 -6.08 18.29
C THR A 7 14.75 -5.91 19.61
N PRO A 8 15.23 -5.08 20.55
CA PRO A 8 14.46 -4.70 21.72
C PRO A 8 13.57 -3.49 21.37
N ASP A 9 12.36 -3.48 21.91
CA ASP A 9 11.30 -2.47 21.74
C ASP A 9 10.46 -2.67 20.46
N GLY A 10 9.14 -2.91 20.51
CA GLY A 10 8.19 -2.95 21.60
C GLY A 10 6.87 -3.44 21.00
N GLU A 11 6.19 -4.31 21.74
CA GLU A 11 5.02 -5.09 21.35
C GLU A 11 3.72 -4.25 21.22
N GLU A 12 3.78 -2.98 20.81
CA GLU A 12 2.60 -2.10 20.71
C GLU A 12 2.16 -1.89 19.25
N GLU A 13 1.47 -2.93 18.80
CA GLU A 13 0.64 -3.13 17.61
C GLU A 13 1.35 -3.26 16.26
N GLU A 14 1.51 -4.53 15.87
CA GLU A 14 2.04 -5.14 14.63
C GLU A 14 1.40 -4.67 13.31
N LYS A 15 0.80 -3.49 13.30
CA LYS A 15 0.17 -2.91 12.13
C LYS A 15 1.18 -2.07 11.37
N ASP A 16 1.59 -2.53 10.19
CA ASP A 16 2.52 -1.79 9.33
C ASP A 16 2.02 -0.35 9.11
N VAL A 17 2.94 0.60 8.94
CA VAL A 17 2.62 2.00 8.60
C VAL A 17 1.69 2.07 7.39
N TRP A 18 1.84 1.15 6.44
CA TRP A 18 1.02 1.04 5.26
C TRP A 18 -0.41 0.59 5.54
N ASP A 19 -0.58 -0.48 6.32
CA ASP A 19 -1.91 -0.92 6.75
C ASP A 19 -2.58 0.18 7.60
N THR A 20 -1.81 0.87 8.45
CA THR A 20 -2.27 2.06 9.21
C THR A 20 -2.75 3.17 8.31
N ALA A 21 -2.03 3.46 7.23
CA ALA A 21 -2.43 4.46 6.25
C ALA A 21 -3.68 4.04 5.48
N LEU A 22 -3.85 2.75 5.20
CA LEU A 22 -5.05 2.19 4.58
C LEU A 22 -6.28 2.35 5.46
N GLU A 23 -6.18 1.97 6.74
CA GLU A 23 -7.25 2.13 7.72
C GLU A 23 -7.61 3.59 7.94
N LYS A 24 -6.62 4.47 8.17
CA LYS A 24 -6.84 5.91 8.34
C LYS A 24 -7.35 6.57 7.06
N GLY A 25 -6.88 6.11 5.91
CA GLY A 25 -7.36 6.53 4.61
C GLY A 25 -8.78 6.06 4.35
N GLY A 26 -9.19 4.93 4.91
CA GLY A 26 -10.53 4.36 4.76
C GLY A 26 -10.80 3.80 3.36
N CYS A 27 -9.76 3.34 2.66
CA CYS A 27 -9.85 2.57 1.42
C CYS A 27 -9.49 1.08 1.67
N VAL A 28 -9.82 0.59 2.87
CA VAL A 28 -9.52 -0.77 3.31
C VAL A 28 -10.35 -1.79 2.55
N GLU A 29 -11.64 -1.52 2.27
CA GLU A 29 -12.49 -2.44 1.49
C GLU A 29 -11.89 -2.74 0.11
N GLU A 30 -11.53 -1.71 -0.65
CA GLU A 30 -10.89 -1.88 -1.96
C GLU A 30 -9.54 -2.61 -1.84
N HIS A 31 -8.78 -2.33 -0.78
CA HIS A 31 -7.54 -3.05 -0.50
C HIS A 31 -7.79 -4.53 -0.18
N LEU A 32 -8.82 -4.87 0.57
CA LEU A 32 -9.20 -6.26 0.87
C LEU A 32 -9.66 -6.98 -0.41
N ARG A 33 -10.43 -6.33 -1.29
CA ARG A 33 -10.78 -6.90 -2.61
C ARG A 33 -9.55 -7.18 -3.47
N LEU A 34 -8.57 -6.28 -3.43
CA LEU A 34 -7.29 -6.51 -4.10
C LEU A 34 -6.56 -7.72 -3.52
N ASN A 35 -6.54 -7.86 -2.18
CA ASN A 35 -5.96 -9.03 -1.53
C ASN A 35 -6.71 -10.32 -1.88
N ASP A 36 -8.04 -10.29 -1.96
CA ASP A 36 -8.85 -11.44 -2.34
C ASP A 36 -8.54 -11.90 -3.77
N CYS A 37 -8.53 -10.97 -4.73
CA CYS A 37 -8.11 -11.29 -6.10
C CYS A 37 -6.65 -11.75 -6.19
N TYR A 38 -5.76 -11.15 -5.40
CA TYR A 38 -4.37 -11.59 -5.30
C TYR A 38 -4.27 -12.97 -4.66
N TRP A 39 -5.12 -13.32 -3.71
CA TRP A 39 -5.15 -14.64 -3.09
C TRP A 39 -5.68 -15.72 -4.04
N ASP A 40 -6.59 -15.37 -4.95
CA ASP A 40 -7.07 -16.31 -5.97
C ASP A 40 -6.07 -16.50 -7.11
N THR A 41 -5.52 -15.40 -7.64
CA THR A 41 -4.69 -15.44 -8.85
C THR A 41 -3.19 -15.45 -8.60
N HIS A 42 -2.76 -15.02 -7.41
CA HIS A 42 -1.37 -14.71 -7.05
C HIS A 42 -0.70 -13.71 -8.00
N ASP A 43 -1.50 -12.99 -8.80
CA ASP A 43 -1.04 -12.08 -9.85
C ASP A 43 -1.76 -10.74 -9.70
N TRP A 44 -1.16 -9.80 -8.98
CA TRP A 44 -1.72 -8.44 -8.80
C TRP A 44 -1.99 -7.72 -10.13
N ARG A 45 -1.32 -8.11 -11.23
CA ARG A 45 -1.56 -7.57 -12.59
C ARG A 45 -2.92 -7.98 -13.14
N LYS A 46 -3.43 -9.16 -12.78
CA LYS A 46 -4.78 -9.59 -13.15
C LYS A 46 -5.84 -8.83 -12.34
N CYS A 47 -5.48 -8.34 -11.16
CA CYS A 47 -6.32 -7.55 -10.29
C CYS A 47 -6.32 -6.04 -10.63
N THR A 48 -6.25 -5.71 -11.93
CA THR A 48 -6.21 -4.31 -12.38
C THR A 48 -7.50 -3.57 -12.01
N GLU A 49 -8.66 -4.22 -12.07
CA GLU A 49 -9.94 -3.62 -11.69
C GLU A 49 -9.96 -3.20 -10.21
N GLN A 50 -9.54 -4.08 -9.31
CA GLN A 50 -9.48 -3.81 -7.87
C GLN A 50 -8.44 -2.72 -7.56
N MET A 51 -7.31 -2.72 -8.28
CA MET A 51 -6.33 -1.63 -8.21
C MET A 51 -6.91 -0.28 -8.64
N GLU A 52 -7.73 -0.25 -9.69
CA GLU A 52 -8.40 0.97 -10.14
C GLU A 52 -9.45 1.46 -9.14
N GLU A 53 -10.21 0.56 -8.51
CA GLU A 53 -11.12 0.90 -7.41
C GLU A 53 -10.35 1.53 -6.24
N PHE A 54 -9.26 0.88 -5.81
CA PHE A 54 -8.41 1.38 -4.75
C PHE A 54 -7.86 2.79 -5.08
N ARG A 55 -7.37 2.96 -6.31
CA ARG A 55 -6.89 4.25 -6.82
C ARG A 55 -7.98 5.31 -6.77
N LYS A 56 -9.20 5.02 -7.23
CA LYS A 56 -10.33 5.95 -7.20
C LYS A 56 -10.70 6.36 -5.77
N CYS A 57 -10.70 5.42 -4.82
CA CYS A 57 -10.93 5.75 -3.41
C CYS A 57 -9.83 6.66 -2.86
N TRP A 58 -8.57 6.30 -3.12
CA TRP A 58 -7.43 7.06 -2.65
C TRP A 58 -7.44 8.50 -3.21
N GLU A 59 -7.67 8.64 -4.52
CA GLU A 59 -7.70 9.95 -5.19
C GLU A 59 -8.81 10.86 -4.65
N LYS A 60 -9.95 10.29 -4.25
CA LYS A 60 -11.04 11.04 -3.61
C LYS A 60 -10.68 11.56 -2.22
N ARG A 61 -9.83 10.85 -1.48
CA ARG A 61 -9.56 11.13 -0.06
C ARG A 61 -8.25 11.86 0.19
N HIS A 62 -7.20 11.45 -0.51
CA HIS A 62 -5.84 12.00 -0.38
C HIS A 62 -5.45 12.90 -1.55
N GLY A 63 -6.29 13.03 -2.58
CA GLY A 63 -5.99 13.77 -3.80
C GLY A 63 -5.22 12.93 -4.83
N PRO A 64 -4.85 13.53 -5.97
CA PRO A 64 -4.24 12.81 -7.09
C PRO A 64 -2.96 12.10 -6.66
N LEU A 65 -2.84 10.81 -7.03
CA LEU A 65 -1.61 10.06 -6.78
C LEU A 65 -0.45 10.67 -7.58
N PRO A 66 0.77 10.77 -7.00
CA PRO A 66 1.94 11.20 -7.75
C PRO A 66 2.19 10.22 -8.90
N SER A 67 2.11 10.71 -10.14
CA SER A 67 2.38 9.89 -11.31
C SER A 67 3.89 9.66 -11.43
N ILE A 68 4.29 8.56 -12.08
CA ILE A 68 5.71 8.33 -12.39
C ILE A 68 6.33 9.51 -13.17
N SER A 69 5.52 10.19 -13.98
CA SER A 69 5.90 11.39 -14.73
C SER A 69 6.34 12.55 -13.81
N ASP A 70 5.74 12.68 -12.63
CA ASP A 70 6.09 13.73 -11.65
C ASP A 70 7.48 13.50 -11.03
N LYS A 71 7.92 12.24 -10.89
CA LYS A 71 9.22 11.90 -10.29
C LYS A 71 10.40 12.23 -11.20
N LYS A 72 10.22 12.35 -12.51
CA LYS A 72 11.32 12.59 -13.46
C LYS A 72 11.95 13.99 -13.31
N ASN A 73 11.34 14.89 -12.53
CA ASN A 73 11.85 16.24 -12.24
C ASN A 73 12.39 16.40 -10.80
N LYS A 74 12.95 15.35 -10.18
CA LYS A 74 13.72 15.48 -8.92
C LYS A 74 15.24 15.29 -9.07
N ASN A 75 15.77 15.56 -10.27
CA ASN A 75 17.18 15.92 -10.43
C ASN A 75 17.25 17.27 -11.14
N LEU A 76 17.06 18.36 -10.38
CA LEU A 76 17.55 19.65 -10.84
C LEU A 76 17.98 20.52 -9.65
N SER A 77 19.30 20.42 -9.43
CA SER A 77 20.20 21.29 -8.67
C SER A 77 20.25 21.19 -7.16
#